data_AF-A0A925DFW4-F1
#
_entry.id   AF-A0A925DFW4-F1
#
_cell.length_a   1.000
_cell.length_b   1.000
_cell.length_c   1.000
_cell.angle_alpha   90.00
_cell.angle_beta   90.00
_cell.angle_gamma   90.00
#
_symmetry.space_group_name_H-M   'P 1'
#
loop_
_entity.id
_entity.type
_entity.pdbx_description
1 polymer ?
#
loop_
_entity_poly.entity_id
_entity_poly.type
_entity_poly.pdbx_seq_one_letter_code
_entity_poly.pdbx_strand_id
1 'polypeptide(L)'
;MLIITIKQGKEKSLLEGQPWIYASAIERVEGKPQEKMKPGSTAIVQSSSKKFLARAAYNSKSQIRARVWTFDEGEPVDHALIKRRVKTALDKRAASFKKAGANQLLALVKGEEDGLPGLLVDCYGGAAGYLICQFQAGGVDAWKVPIVQALMAGTGCVNVYERCDELIRKGEGLAVISGALAGDEPPDEVMLTENGVRYAMDLKTGERSKFR
;
A
#
# COMPACT_ATOMS: atom_id res chain seq x y z
N MET A 1 -9.10 -8.80 -19.48
CA MET A 1 -7.74 -8.81 -18.90
C MET A 1 -6.96 -7.69 -19.55
N LEU A 2 -6.44 -6.77 -18.74
CA LEU A 2 -5.67 -5.64 -19.21
C LEU A 2 -4.26 -6.07 -19.63
N ILE A 3 -3.77 -5.45 -20.71
CA ILE A 3 -2.40 -5.62 -21.17
C ILE A 3 -1.76 -4.24 -21.34
N ILE A 4 -0.64 -4.01 -20.69
CA ILE A 4 0.19 -2.82 -20.81
C ILE A 4 1.40 -3.19 -21.68
N THR A 5 1.54 -2.52 -22.83
CA THR A 5 2.72 -2.67 -23.68
C THR A 5 3.68 -1.53 -23.41
N ILE A 6 4.92 -1.86 -23.04
CA ILE A 6 5.99 -0.90 -22.78
C ILE A 6 6.64 -0.47 -24.10
N LYS A 7 6.99 0.82 -24.20
CA LYS A 7 7.75 1.36 -25.34
C LYS A 7 9.09 0.65 -25.47
N GLN A 8 9.53 0.43 -26.70
CA GLN A 8 10.83 -0.17 -26.96
C GLN A 8 11.95 0.65 -26.29
N GLY A 9 12.80 -0.02 -25.51
CA GLY A 9 13.91 0.60 -24.78
C GLY A 9 13.52 1.24 -23.44
N LYS A 10 12.25 1.17 -23.02
CA LYS A 10 11.76 1.69 -21.72
C LYS A 10 11.50 0.60 -20.69
N GLU A 11 11.83 -0.66 -21.00
CA GLU A 11 11.70 -1.81 -20.10
C GLU A 11 12.86 -1.97 -19.11
N LYS A 12 13.96 -1.23 -19.27
CA LYS A 12 15.18 -1.40 -18.46
C LYS A 12 14.91 -1.36 -16.95
N SER A 13 14.14 -0.39 -16.47
CA SER A 13 13.81 -0.28 -15.04
C SER A 13 13.02 -1.49 -14.53
N LEU A 14 12.10 -2.03 -15.33
CA LEU A 14 11.35 -3.23 -14.97
C LEU A 14 12.26 -4.46 -14.90
N LEU A 15 13.20 -4.58 -15.84
CA LEU A 15 14.18 -5.67 -15.83
C LEU A 15 15.13 -5.59 -14.62
N GLU A 16 15.37 -4.39 -14.11
CA GLU A 16 16.11 -4.14 -12.87
C GLU A 16 15.25 -4.29 -11.59
N GLY A 17 13.98 -4.70 -11.73
CA GLY A 17 13.09 -4.96 -10.60
C GLY A 17 12.40 -3.72 -10.02
N GLN A 18 12.48 -2.56 -10.69
CA GLN A 18 11.79 -1.35 -10.23
C GLN A 18 10.27 -1.53 -10.31
N PRO A 19 9.52 -1.25 -9.23
CA PRO A 19 8.09 -1.55 -9.18
C PRO A 19 7.20 -0.51 -9.86
N TRP A 20 7.76 0.53 -10.47
CA TRP A 20 7.01 1.66 -11.01
C TRP A 20 7.05 1.73 -12.54
N ILE A 21 5.87 1.92 -13.14
CA ILE A 21 5.70 2.16 -14.57
C ILE A 21 5.08 3.53 -14.77
N TYR A 22 5.89 4.48 -15.24
CA TYR A 22 5.41 5.83 -15.54
C TYR A 22 4.59 5.86 -16.84
N ALA A 23 3.64 6.80 -16.92
CA ALA A 23 2.81 6.98 -18.12
C ALA A 23 3.66 7.17 -19.40
N SER A 24 4.81 7.83 -19.29
CA SER A 24 5.73 8.07 -20.42
C SER A 24 6.35 6.80 -21.01
N ALA A 25 6.44 5.72 -20.24
CA ALA A 25 7.02 4.43 -20.64
C ALA A 25 6.01 3.51 -21.35
N ILE A 26 4.71 3.82 -21.31
CA ILE A 26 3.67 2.98 -21.89
C ILE A 26 3.40 3.38 -23.34
N GLU A 27 3.43 2.40 -24.23
CA GLU A 27 3.06 2.55 -25.64
C GLU A 27 1.54 2.50 -25.79
N ARG A 28 0.91 1.46 -25.22
CA ARG A 28 -0.55 1.30 -25.23
C ARG A 28 -1.04 0.44 -24.09
N VAL A 29 -2.32 0.61 -23.77
CA VAL A 29 -3.06 -0.22 -22.82
C VAL A 29 -4.26 -0.82 -23.53
N GLU A 30 -4.35 -2.15 -23.54
CA GLU A 30 -5.39 -2.95 -24.17
C GLU A 30 -6.27 -3.62 -23.11
N GLY A 31 -7.52 -3.95 -23.44
CA GLY A 31 -8.50 -4.55 -22.52
C GLY A 31 -9.81 -3.76 -22.45
N LYS A 32 -10.76 -4.25 -21.63
CA LYS A 32 -12.13 -3.71 -21.60
C LYS A 32 -12.15 -2.30 -21.00
N PRO A 33 -12.99 -1.38 -21.49
CA PRO A 33 -13.09 -0.01 -20.95
C PRO A 33 -13.34 0.03 -19.44
N GLN A 34 -14.21 -0.85 -18.93
CA GLN A 34 -14.52 -0.96 -17.50
C GLN A 34 -13.27 -1.30 -16.66
N GLU A 35 -12.42 -2.20 -17.15
CA GLU A 35 -11.16 -2.55 -16.48
C GLU A 35 -10.19 -1.37 -16.51
N LYS A 36 -10.10 -0.63 -17.63
CA LYS A 36 -9.23 0.55 -17.77
C LYS A 36 -9.63 1.72 -16.87
N MET A 37 -10.93 1.83 -16.57
CA MET A 37 -11.47 2.92 -15.74
C MET A 37 -11.46 2.60 -14.24
N LYS A 38 -11.33 1.32 -13.86
CA LYS A 38 -11.27 0.90 -12.46
C LYS A 38 -9.82 1.00 -11.93
N PRO A 39 -9.52 1.89 -10.98
CA PRO A 39 -8.21 1.98 -10.36
C PRO A 39 -7.80 0.66 -9.70
N GLY A 40 -6.54 0.26 -9.87
CA GLY A 40 -6.00 -0.96 -9.28
C GLY A 40 -6.28 -2.24 -10.06
N SER A 41 -6.93 -2.14 -11.23
CA SER A 41 -7.17 -3.31 -12.09
C SER A 41 -5.84 -3.99 -12.45
N THR A 42 -5.78 -5.30 -12.30
CA THR A 42 -4.56 -6.06 -12.60
C THR A 42 -4.38 -6.18 -14.11
N ALA A 43 -3.17 -5.86 -14.56
CA ALA A 43 -2.75 -5.93 -15.95
C ALA A 43 -1.49 -6.79 -16.10
N ILE A 44 -1.38 -7.47 -17.24
CA ILE A 44 -0.11 -8.05 -17.69
C ILE A 44 0.71 -6.92 -18.32
N VAL A 45 1.97 -6.83 -17.95
CA VAL A 45 2.94 -5.90 -18.54
C VAL A 45 3.82 -6.70 -19.50
N GLN A 46 3.96 -6.21 -20.72
CA GLN A 46 4.77 -6.84 -21.76
C GLN A 46 5.68 -5.83 -22.47
N SER A 47 6.78 -6.33 -23.02
CA SER A 47 7.66 -5.55 -23.89
C SER A 47 7.00 -5.22 -25.24
N SER A 48 7.64 -4.38 -26.05
CA SER A 48 7.22 -4.14 -27.44
C SER A 48 7.22 -5.43 -28.29
N SER A 49 8.04 -6.41 -27.94
CA SER A 49 8.11 -7.75 -28.54
C SER A 49 7.14 -8.77 -27.91
N LYS A 50 6.18 -8.31 -27.10
CA LYS A 50 5.15 -9.12 -26.41
C LYS A 50 5.71 -10.16 -25.43
N LYS A 51 6.93 -9.95 -24.92
CA LYS A 51 7.48 -10.78 -23.83
C LYS A 51 6.89 -10.31 -22.50
N PHE A 52 6.51 -11.25 -21.65
CA PHE A 52 6.07 -10.95 -20.29
C PHE A 52 7.18 -10.19 -19.52
N LEU A 53 6.78 -9.18 -18.75
CA LEU A 53 7.67 -8.43 -17.86
C LEU A 53 7.19 -8.47 -16.41
N ALA A 54 5.88 -8.31 -16.18
CA ALA A 54 5.31 -8.25 -14.83
C ALA A 54 3.79 -8.40 -14.82
N ARG A 55 3.21 -8.59 -13.63
CA ARG A 55 1.81 -8.24 -13.34
C ARG A 55 1.78 -6.99 -12.47
N ALA A 56 0.92 -6.04 -12.83
CA ALA A 56 0.86 -4.74 -12.17
C ALA A 56 -0.57 -4.26 -11.96
N ALA A 57 -0.79 -3.46 -10.91
CA ALA A 57 -2.00 -2.67 -10.72
C ALA A 57 -1.95 -1.43 -11.62
N TYR A 58 -2.90 -1.31 -12.54
CA TYR A 58 -3.05 -0.17 -13.44
C TYR A 58 -3.93 0.91 -12.82
N ASN A 59 -3.54 2.18 -12.99
CA ASN A 59 -4.38 3.33 -12.67
C ASN A 59 -4.24 4.44 -13.71
N SER A 60 -5.25 4.60 -14.57
CA SER A 60 -5.27 5.57 -15.67
C SER A 60 -5.15 7.04 -15.22
N LYS A 61 -5.40 7.37 -13.96
CA LYS A 61 -5.30 8.74 -13.44
C LYS A 61 -3.92 9.07 -12.86
N SER A 62 -3.13 8.06 -12.49
CA SER A 62 -1.82 8.27 -11.85
C SER A 62 -0.69 8.57 -12.85
N GLN A 63 0.30 9.35 -12.41
CA GLN A 63 1.58 9.51 -13.12
C GLN A 63 2.39 8.21 -13.08
N ILE A 64 2.38 7.53 -11.92
CA ILE A 64 2.83 6.14 -11.80
C ILE A 64 1.69 5.25 -12.28
N ARG A 65 1.60 5.16 -13.61
CA ARG A 65 0.48 4.57 -14.35
C ARG A 65 0.22 3.11 -14.00
N ALA A 66 1.25 2.38 -13.59
CA ALA A 66 1.08 1.08 -12.97
C ALA A 66 2.16 0.79 -11.92
N ARG A 67 1.80 -0.01 -10.90
CA ARG A 67 2.72 -0.50 -9.87
C ARG A 67 2.75 -2.02 -9.87
N VAL A 68 3.94 -2.59 -9.90
CA VAL A 68 4.17 -4.04 -10.04
C VAL A 68 3.79 -4.78 -8.77
N TRP A 69 3.02 -5.85 -8.91
CA TRP A 69 2.78 -6.85 -7.87
C TRP A 69 3.83 -7.95 -7.87
N THR A 70 4.20 -8.40 -9.06
CA THR A 70 5.14 -9.49 -9.25
C THR A 70 5.79 -9.47 -10.63
N PHE A 71 7.04 -9.91 -10.68
CA PHE A 71 7.80 -10.16 -11.90
C PHE A 71 7.76 -11.65 -12.31
N ASP A 72 7.09 -12.49 -11.52
CA ASP A 72 6.93 -13.91 -11.81
C ASP A 72 5.67 -14.14 -12.66
N GLU A 73 5.87 -14.71 -13.85
CA GLU A 73 4.80 -15.07 -14.78
C GLU A 73 3.89 -16.18 -14.22
N GLY A 74 4.37 -17.03 -13.31
CA GLY A 74 3.57 -18.07 -12.67
C GLY A 74 2.74 -17.58 -11.48
N GLU A 75 3.00 -16.39 -10.93
CA GLU A 75 2.37 -15.91 -9.71
C GLU A 75 1.09 -15.10 -9.99
N PRO A 76 -0.11 -15.61 -9.67
CA PRO A 76 -1.35 -14.86 -9.84
C PRO A 76 -1.48 -13.76 -8.77
N VAL A 77 -2.16 -12.66 -9.14
CA VAL A 77 -2.53 -11.60 -8.19
C VAL A 77 -3.89 -11.95 -7.60
N ASP A 78 -3.85 -12.66 -6.48
CA ASP A 78 -5.03 -13.15 -5.77
C ASP A 78 -4.96 -12.89 -4.26
N HIS A 79 -5.97 -13.37 -3.53
CA HIS A 79 -6.02 -13.27 -2.08
C HIS A 79 -4.81 -13.93 -1.39
N ALA A 80 -4.26 -15.01 -1.97
CA ALA A 80 -3.13 -15.72 -1.40
C ALA A 80 -1.82 -14.92 -1.54
N LEU A 81 -1.61 -14.26 -2.68
CA LEU A 81 -0.50 -13.31 -2.86
C LEU A 81 -0.57 -12.18 -1.83
N ILE A 82 -1.72 -11.50 -1.74
CA ILE A 82 -1.88 -10.36 -0.82
C ILE A 82 -1.64 -10.78 0.62
N LYS A 83 -2.26 -11.89 1.07
CA LYS A 83 -2.05 -12.42 2.42
C LYS A 83 -0.58 -12.77 2.68
N ARG A 84 0.11 -13.37 1.71
CA ARG A 84 1.54 -13.67 1.81
C ARG A 84 2.38 -12.41 1.93
N ARG A 85 2.13 -11.37 1.13
CA ARG A 85 2.88 -10.09 1.18
C ARG A 85 2.70 -9.40 2.53
N VAL A 86 1.47 -9.30 3.02
CA VAL A 86 1.19 -8.73 4.35
C VAL A 86 1.91 -9.54 5.43
N LYS A 87 1.79 -10.87 5.41
CA LYS A 87 2.48 -11.72 6.39
C LYS A 87 3.99 -11.51 6.36
N THR A 88 4.61 -11.52 5.18
CA THR A 88 6.05 -11.27 5.03
C THR A 88 6.46 -9.90 5.59
N ALA A 89 5.66 -8.85 5.35
CA ALA A 89 5.91 -7.52 5.88
C ALA A 89 5.89 -7.51 7.42
N LEU A 90 4.91 -8.17 8.02
CA LEU A 90 4.79 -8.30 9.48
C LEU A 90 5.93 -9.14 10.06
N ASP A 91 6.26 -10.28 9.45
CA ASP A 91 7.33 -11.18 9.90
C ASP A 91 8.68 -10.47 9.96
N LYS A 92 9.01 -9.65 8.94
CA LYS A 92 10.24 -8.81 8.93
C LYS A 92 10.37 -7.92 10.17
N ARG A 93 9.25 -7.54 10.79
CA ARG A 93 9.18 -6.59 11.90
C ARG A 93 8.68 -7.22 13.19
N ALA A 94 8.47 -8.54 13.23
CA ALA A 94 7.92 -9.25 14.38
C ALA A 94 8.74 -9.04 15.65
N ALA A 95 10.07 -9.00 15.55
CA ALA A 95 10.96 -8.71 16.67
C ALA A 95 10.77 -7.30 17.23
N SER A 96 10.65 -6.28 16.35
CA SER A 96 10.39 -4.90 16.74
C SER A 96 8.98 -4.75 17.33
N PHE A 97 7.98 -5.40 16.73
CA PHE A 97 6.60 -5.39 17.21
C PHE A 97 6.49 -5.97 18.62
N LYS A 98 7.18 -7.08 18.92
CA LYS A 98 7.20 -7.67 20.28
C LYS A 98 7.90 -6.78 21.32
N LYS A 99 8.83 -5.92 20.89
CA LYS A 99 9.58 -5.03 21.78
C LYS A 99 8.97 -3.63 21.87
N ALA A 100 8.02 -3.30 21.01
CA ALA A 100 7.43 -1.97 20.95
C ALA A 100 6.70 -1.67 22.27
N GLY A 101 7.04 -0.54 22.88
CA GLY A 101 6.32 -0.04 24.04
C GLY A 101 4.92 0.45 23.66
N ALA A 102 4.04 0.57 24.65
CA ALA A 102 2.65 1.03 24.44
C ALA A 102 2.57 2.42 23.77
N ASN A 103 3.59 3.26 23.97
CA ASN A 103 3.66 4.63 23.46
C ASN A 103 4.61 4.76 22.25
N GLN A 104 4.75 3.72 21.43
CA GLN A 104 5.61 3.77 20.24
C GLN A 104 4.79 3.57 18.98
N LEU A 105 5.16 4.31 17.93
CA LEU A 105 4.65 4.11 16.58
C LEU A 105 5.66 3.25 15.81
N LEU A 106 5.21 2.09 15.31
CA LEU A 106 6.03 1.16 14.57
C LEU A 106 5.50 0.99 13.15
N ALA A 107 6.31 1.32 12.15
CA ALA A 107 5.99 1.03 10.75
C ALA A 107 6.04 -0.48 10.49
N LEU A 108 4.87 -1.08 10.25
CA LEU A 108 4.64 -2.50 9.96
C LEU A 108 4.70 -2.83 8.46
N VAL A 109 4.27 -1.91 7.60
CA VAL A 109 4.35 -2.05 6.13
C VAL A 109 4.92 -0.77 5.54
N LYS A 110 5.93 -0.92 4.69
CA LYS A 110 6.67 0.17 4.02
C LYS A 110 6.55 0.10 2.50
N GLY A 111 5.31 0.06 2.01
CA GLY A 111 5.01 0.19 0.58
C GLY A 111 5.75 -0.81 -0.30
N GLU A 112 6.54 -0.27 -1.23
CA GLU A 112 7.34 -0.99 -2.21
C GLU A 112 8.32 -1.97 -1.58
N GLU A 113 8.94 -1.64 -0.44
CA GLU A 113 9.93 -2.50 0.24
C GLU A 113 9.33 -3.85 0.68
N ASP A 114 8.01 -3.91 0.83
CA ASP A 114 7.27 -5.10 1.24
C ASP A 114 6.46 -5.73 0.11
N GLY A 115 6.60 -5.22 -1.11
CA GLY A 115 5.83 -5.70 -2.26
C GLY A 115 4.34 -5.34 -2.16
N LEU A 116 4.01 -4.27 -1.45
CA LEU A 116 2.67 -3.67 -1.38
C LEU A 116 2.74 -2.18 -1.79
N PRO A 117 3.08 -1.88 -3.07
CA PRO A 117 3.38 -0.51 -3.50
C PRO A 117 2.23 0.47 -3.20
N GLY A 118 2.54 1.54 -2.48
CA GLY A 118 1.57 2.54 -2.02
C GLY A 118 0.76 2.15 -0.78
N LEU A 119 1.14 1.12 -0.01
CA LEU A 119 0.57 0.85 1.31
C LEU A 119 1.56 1.20 2.41
N LEU A 120 1.16 2.09 3.31
CA LEU A 120 1.87 2.33 4.56
C LEU A 120 0.98 1.88 5.72
N VAL A 121 1.57 1.18 6.69
CA VAL A 121 0.86 0.76 7.90
C VAL A 121 1.75 1.02 9.10
N ASP A 122 1.29 1.87 10.00
CA ASP A 122 1.89 2.09 11.31
C ASP A 122 1.05 1.41 12.39
N CYS A 123 1.68 0.92 13.44
CA CYS A 123 1.02 0.39 14.63
C CYS A 123 1.36 1.21 15.86
N TYR A 124 0.33 1.57 16.61
CA TYR A 124 0.43 2.17 17.94
C TYR A 124 -0.21 1.23 18.96
N GLY A 125 0.39 1.06 20.15
CA GLY A 125 -0.21 0.27 21.24
C GLY A 125 -0.28 -1.26 21.03
N GLY A 126 0.32 -1.80 19.97
CA GLY A 126 0.37 -3.24 19.71
C GLY A 126 -1.01 -3.85 19.42
N ALA A 127 -1.26 -5.06 19.93
CA ALA A 127 -2.50 -5.81 19.66
C ALA A 127 -3.76 -5.19 20.27
N ALA A 128 -3.63 -4.36 21.31
CA ALA A 128 -4.75 -3.65 21.94
C ALA A 128 -4.88 -2.19 21.48
N GLY A 129 -4.02 -1.75 20.55
CA GLY A 129 -3.97 -0.37 20.08
C GLY A 129 -4.64 -0.18 18.73
N TYR A 130 -3.94 0.44 17.79
CA TYR A 130 -4.46 0.85 16.49
C TYR A 130 -3.47 0.58 15.36
N LEU A 131 -3.99 0.13 14.22
CA LEU A 131 -3.28 0.12 12.94
C LEU A 131 -3.71 1.34 12.11
N ILE A 132 -2.76 2.22 11.80
CA ILE A 132 -2.99 3.40 10.98
C ILE A 132 -2.52 3.09 9.56
N CYS A 133 -3.47 2.91 8.65
CA CYS A 133 -3.24 2.49 7.27
C CYS A 133 -3.37 3.68 6.31
N GLN A 134 -2.48 3.77 5.33
CA GLN A 134 -2.58 4.73 4.23
C GLN A 134 -2.59 3.98 2.90
N PHE A 135 -3.73 3.99 2.21
CA PHE A 135 -3.92 3.37 0.89
C PHE A 135 -3.68 4.41 -0.21
N GLN A 136 -2.40 4.62 -0.53
CA GLN A 136 -1.88 5.69 -1.37
C GLN A 136 -1.78 5.33 -2.86
N ALA A 137 -2.21 4.13 -3.26
CA ALA A 137 -2.23 3.72 -4.67
C ALA A 137 -3.47 2.89 -5.00
N GLY A 138 -3.96 3.01 -6.24
CA GLY A 138 -5.17 2.29 -6.67
C GLY A 138 -5.08 0.77 -6.51
N GLY A 139 -3.89 0.19 -6.63
CA GLY A 139 -3.66 -1.24 -6.44
C GLY A 139 -4.00 -1.71 -5.02
N VAL A 140 -3.39 -1.10 -4.00
CA VAL A 140 -3.65 -1.47 -2.61
C VAL A 140 -5.04 -1.05 -2.15
N ASP A 141 -5.59 0.03 -2.69
CA ASP A 141 -6.98 0.46 -2.42
C ASP A 141 -7.99 -0.58 -2.96
N ALA A 142 -7.74 -1.17 -4.14
CA ALA A 142 -8.57 -2.24 -4.69
C ALA A 142 -8.50 -3.55 -3.87
N TRP A 143 -7.38 -3.80 -3.17
CA TRP A 143 -7.18 -4.94 -2.27
C TRP A 143 -7.37 -4.59 -0.79
N LYS A 144 -8.00 -3.45 -0.48
CA LYS A 144 -8.14 -2.91 0.89
C LYS A 144 -8.71 -3.94 1.87
N VAL A 145 -9.85 -4.54 1.54
CA VAL A 145 -10.54 -5.50 2.42
C VAL A 145 -9.63 -6.68 2.82
N PRO A 146 -9.04 -7.45 1.89
CA PRO A 146 -8.16 -8.56 2.25
C PRO A 146 -6.85 -8.11 2.92
N ILE A 147 -6.35 -6.92 2.61
CA ILE A 147 -5.20 -6.33 3.34
C ILE A 147 -5.55 -6.11 4.81
N VAL A 148 -6.67 -5.43 5.08
CA VAL A 148 -7.15 -5.17 6.45
C VAL A 148 -7.35 -6.47 7.22
N GLN A 149 -8.01 -7.46 6.62
CA GLN A 149 -8.20 -8.77 7.24
C GLN A 149 -6.87 -9.47 7.56
N ALA A 150 -5.90 -9.42 6.64
CA ALA A 150 -4.59 -10.03 6.85
C ALA A 150 -3.78 -9.30 7.94
N LEU A 151 -3.89 -7.97 8.02
CA LEU A 151 -3.26 -7.15 9.06
C LEU A 151 -3.82 -7.49 10.44
N MET A 152 -5.14 -7.50 10.58
CA MET A 152 -5.80 -7.86 11.85
C MET A 152 -5.41 -9.28 12.28
N ALA A 153 -5.48 -10.24 11.37
CA ALA A 153 -5.11 -11.63 11.66
C ALA A 153 -3.62 -11.79 12.03
N GLY A 154 -2.72 -11.02 11.41
CA GLY A 154 -1.29 -11.12 11.64
C GLY A 154 -0.79 -10.38 12.89
N THR A 155 -1.49 -9.33 13.31
CA THR A 155 -1.10 -8.49 14.45
C THR A 155 -1.92 -8.76 15.72
N GLY A 156 -3.12 -9.33 15.57
CA GLY A 156 -4.12 -9.42 16.63
C GLY A 156 -4.83 -8.09 16.95
N CYS A 157 -4.45 -6.99 16.29
CA CYS A 157 -5.04 -5.69 16.49
C CYS A 157 -6.37 -5.58 15.74
N VAL A 158 -7.44 -5.28 16.48
CA VAL A 158 -8.81 -5.23 15.93
C VAL A 158 -9.21 -3.84 15.44
N ASN A 159 -8.48 -2.80 15.86
CA ASN A 159 -8.77 -1.43 15.46
C ASN A 159 -7.88 -1.04 14.27
N VAL A 160 -8.52 -0.70 13.16
CA VAL A 160 -7.85 -0.32 11.92
C VAL A 160 -8.45 0.98 11.45
N TYR A 161 -7.62 2.00 11.28
CA TYR A 161 -8.01 3.33 10.85
C TYR A 161 -7.34 3.66 9.52
N GLU A 162 -8.11 4.16 8.56
CA GLU A 162 -7.58 4.72 7.32
C GLU A 162 -7.27 6.19 7.50
N ARG A 163 -5.99 6.55 7.34
CA ARG A 163 -5.54 7.92 7.18
C ARG A 163 -5.27 8.19 5.71
N CYS A 164 -5.79 9.31 5.21
CA CYS A 164 -5.57 9.73 3.83
C CYS A 164 -4.69 10.98 3.74
N ASP A 165 -3.76 10.96 2.78
CA ASP A 165 -3.12 12.17 2.25
C ASP A 165 -3.95 12.66 1.06
N GLU A 166 -4.54 13.85 1.19
CA GLU A 166 -5.45 14.42 0.19
C GLU A 166 -4.78 14.61 -1.18
N LEU A 167 -3.53 15.08 -1.20
CA LEU A 167 -2.80 15.36 -2.45
C LEU A 167 -2.50 14.06 -3.20
N ILE A 168 -2.05 13.04 -2.46
CA ILE A 168 -1.73 11.73 -3.05
C ILE A 168 -3.02 11.06 -3.56
N ARG A 169 -4.09 11.05 -2.77
CA ARG A 169 -5.38 10.44 -3.18
C ARG A 169 -5.95 11.12 -4.42
N LYS A 170 -5.90 12.46 -4.49
CA LYS A 170 -6.31 13.21 -5.68
C LYS A 170 -5.44 12.87 -6.90
N GLY A 171 -4.12 12.75 -6.73
CA GLY A 171 -3.19 12.36 -7.79
C GLY A 171 -3.43 10.94 -8.33
N GLU A 172 -3.91 10.03 -7.49
CA GLU A 172 -4.38 8.70 -7.90
C GLU A 172 -5.83 8.70 -8.39
N GLY A 173 -6.54 9.82 -8.26
CA GLY A 173 -7.95 9.97 -8.59
C GLY A 173 -8.87 9.05 -7.79
N LEU A 174 -8.50 8.80 -6.53
CA LEU A 174 -9.24 8.04 -5.52
C LEU A 174 -10.02 9.00 -4.60
N ALA A 175 -11.07 8.50 -3.94
CA ALA A 175 -11.86 9.30 -3.02
C ALA A 175 -11.07 9.70 -1.76
N VAL A 176 -11.16 10.92 -1.26
CA VAL A 176 -10.45 11.31 -0.03
C VAL A 176 -11.33 10.92 1.17
N ILE A 177 -11.06 9.77 1.78
CA ILE A 177 -11.87 9.22 2.87
C ILE A 177 -10.95 8.73 3.97
N SER A 178 -11.09 9.31 5.16
CA SER A 178 -10.45 8.81 6.39
C SER A 178 -11.53 8.28 7.33
N GLY A 179 -11.21 7.29 8.16
CA GLY A 179 -12.14 6.72 9.12
C GLY A 179 -11.78 5.31 9.57
N ALA A 180 -12.52 4.79 10.54
CA ALA A 180 -12.37 3.41 10.97
C ALA A 180 -12.75 2.43 9.84
N LEU A 181 -11.82 1.51 9.53
CA LEU A 181 -12.04 0.36 8.66
C LEU A 181 -12.47 -0.87 9.46
N ALA A 182 -12.10 -0.95 10.73
CA ALA A 182 -12.51 -1.97 11.69
C ALA A 182 -12.31 -1.46 13.13
N GLY A 183 -13.14 -1.95 14.05
CA GLY A 183 -13.04 -1.60 15.47
C GLY A 183 -13.34 -0.14 15.75
N ASP A 184 -12.73 0.38 16.81
CA ASP A 184 -12.92 1.75 17.28
C ASP A 184 -11.99 2.74 16.57
N GLU A 185 -12.41 4.00 16.51
CA GLU A 185 -11.53 5.09 16.10
C GLU A 185 -10.46 5.37 17.16
N PRO A 186 -9.25 5.81 16.74
CA PRO A 186 -8.25 6.27 17.70
C PRO A 186 -8.74 7.49 18.48
N PRO A 187 -8.25 7.69 19.71
CA PRO A 187 -8.51 8.94 20.44
C PRO A 187 -7.89 10.12 19.67
N ASP A 188 -8.39 11.33 19.95
CA ASP A 188 -7.95 12.55 19.25
C ASP A 188 -6.46 12.86 19.47
N GLU A 189 -5.90 12.45 20.61
CA GLU A 189 -4.49 12.62 20.90
C GLU A 189 -3.94 11.39 21.65
N VAL A 190 -2.77 10.92 21.23
CA VAL A 190 -2.02 9.86 21.91
C VAL A 190 -0.64 10.33 22.32
N MET A 191 -0.12 9.75 23.40
CA MET A 191 1.25 9.97 23.83
C MET A 191 2.20 9.03 23.10
N LEU A 192 3.23 9.62 22.48
CA LEU A 192 4.35 8.91 21.86
C LEU A 192 5.65 9.14 22.61
N THR A 193 6.55 8.17 22.52
CA THR A 193 7.92 8.21 23.02
C THR A 193 8.88 7.78 21.92
N GLU A 194 9.64 8.72 21.38
CA GLU A 194 10.64 8.49 20.34
C GLU A 194 12.00 8.98 20.84
N ASN A 195 13.02 8.11 20.84
CA ASN A 195 14.37 8.43 21.32
C ASN A 195 14.43 9.08 22.71
N GLY A 196 13.54 8.67 23.62
CA GLY A 196 13.44 9.21 24.98
C GLY A 196 12.66 10.52 25.10
N VAL A 197 12.24 11.13 23.98
CA VAL A 197 11.41 12.34 23.97
C VAL A 197 9.94 11.95 23.91
N ARG A 198 9.12 12.56 24.76
CA ARG A 198 7.67 12.40 24.76
C ARG A 198 6.99 13.56 24.06
N TYR A 199 6.04 13.25 23.20
CA TYR A 199 5.20 14.24 22.54
C TYR A 199 3.83 13.64 22.28
N ALA A 200 2.86 14.52 22.05
CA ALA A 200 1.50 14.11 21.76
C ALA A 200 1.23 14.20 20.25
N MET A 201 0.40 13.30 19.74
CA MET A 201 0.14 13.18 18.31
C MET A 201 -1.31 12.77 18.08
N ASP A 202 -1.94 13.37 17.08
CA ASP A 202 -3.21 12.89 16.55
C ASP A 202 -2.92 11.76 15.54
N LEU A 203 -3.39 10.55 15.83
CA LEU A 203 -3.20 9.41 14.92
C LEU A 203 -3.97 9.57 13.60
N LYS A 204 -5.10 10.26 13.62
CA LYS A 204 -6.02 10.44 12.48
C LYS A 204 -5.38 11.35 11.43
N THR A 205 -4.71 12.41 11.86
CA THR A 205 -4.05 13.39 10.97
C THR A 205 -2.56 13.14 10.81
N GLY A 206 -1.91 12.53 11.81
CA GLY A 206 -0.45 12.39 11.88
C GLY A 206 0.28 13.65 12.34
N GLU A 207 -0.46 14.69 12.76
CA GLU A 207 0.12 15.94 13.22
C GLU A 207 0.63 15.82 14.67
N ARG A 208 1.83 16.35 14.91
CA ARG A 208 2.38 16.47 16.26
C ARG A 208 1.76 17.67 16.94
N SER A 209 1.06 17.43 18.05
CA SER A 209 0.58 18.48 18.92
C SER A 209 1.74 19.00 19.77
N LYS A 210 1.90 20.32 19.86
CA LYS A 210 2.83 20.91 20.83
C LYS A 210 2.20 20.77 22.20
N PHE A 211 2.89 20.08 23.10
CA PHE A 211 2.53 19.97 24.52
C PHE A 211 2.10 21.36 25.04
N ARG A 212 0.88 21.46 25.58
CA ARG A 212 0.45 22.62 26.38
C ARG A 212 0.85 22.43 27.83
#